data_AF-A0A6A4G8E6-F1
#
_entry.id   AF-A0A6A4G8E6-F1
#
_cell.length_a   1.000
_cell.length_b   1.000
_cell.length_c   1.000
_cell.angle_alpha   90.00
_cell.angle_beta   90.00
_cell.angle_gamma   90.00
#
_symmetry.space_group_name_H-M   'P 1'
#
loop_
_entity.id
_entity.type
_entity.pdbx_description
1 polymer ?
#
loop_
_entity_poly.entity_id
_entity_poly.type
_entity_poly.pdbx_seq_one_letter_code
_entity_poly.pdbx_strand_id
1 'polypeptide(L)'
;MLQRYFRVYQTQVMAGALDDKKRGADLAELAELQSEIEALTGRLNIRTENVQKKFVNILITSSDICRRLGAGRTTCCKSGKDRTAMSVTLETSRLLVDHFHVKQGVHLCNAMRERGVRRVNVLANTGKTKFAFNSFQLKYIPDCYKPPLACADSHVSS
;
A
#
# COMPACT_ATOMS: atom_id res chain seq x y z
N MET A 1 -6.16 -18.03 -1.34
CA MET A 1 -4.91 -17.90 -2.13
C MET A 1 -3.71 -17.50 -1.26
N LEU A 2 -3.77 -16.40 -0.50
CA LEU A 2 -2.68 -15.96 0.39
C LEU A 2 -2.26 -17.02 1.43
N GLN A 3 -3.22 -17.60 2.17
CA GLN A 3 -2.96 -18.69 3.12
C GLN A 3 -2.28 -19.92 2.48
N ARG A 4 -2.61 -20.23 1.21
CA ARG A 4 -1.97 -21.33 0.47
C ARG A 4 -0.54 -20.99 0.09
N TYR A 5 -0.30 -19.76 -0.38
CA TYR A 5 1.05 -19.28 -0.67
C TYR A 5 1.91 -19.28 0.60
N PHE A 6 1.36 -18.82 1.72
CA PHE A 6 2.08 -18.77 2.98
C PHE A 6 2.53 -20.14 3.48
N ARG A 7 1.71 -21.19 3.33
CA ARG A 7 2.12 -22.56 3.65
C ARG A 7 3.35 -23.02 2.85
N VAL A 8 3.41 -22.67 1.55
CA VAL A 8 4.57 -23.00 0.72
C VAL A 8 5.79 -22.20 1.15
N TYR A 9 5.61 -20.92 1.45
CA TYR A 9 6.65 -20.04 1.97
C TYR A 9 7.25 -20.57 3.27
N GLN A 10 6.42 -21.01 4.22
CA GLN A 10 6.86 -21.62 5.49
C GLN A 10 7.78 -22.82 5.24
N THR A 11 7.38 -23.74 4.35
CA THR A 11 8.21 -24.91 4.00
C THR A 11 9.56 -24.50 3.42
N GLN A 12 9.58 -23.49 2.54
CA GLN A 12 10.81 -23.00 1.93
C GLN A 12 11.76 -22.35 2.95
N VAL A 13 11.24 -21.51 3.83
CA VAL A 13 12.04 -20.85 4.88
C VAL A 13 12.64 -21.91 5.82
N MET A 14 11.83 -22.88 6.26
CA MET A 14 12.29 -23.96 7.15
C MET A 14 13.34 -24.86 6.50
N ALA A 15 13.24 -25.10 5.19
CA ALA A 15 14.25 -25.88 4.45
C ALA A 15 15.60 -25.14 4.31
N GLY A 16 15.61 -23.81 4.41
CA GLY A 16 16.80 -22.97 4.25
C GLY A 16 17.51 -22.57 5.56
N ALA A 17 17.04 -23.05 6.71
CA ALA A 17 17.65 -22.75 8.01
C ALA A 17 18.94 -23.58 8.20
N LEU A 18 20.09 -22.88 8.23
CA LEU A 18 21.42 -23.50 8.28
C LEU A 18 21.91 -23.78 9.71
N ASP A 19 21.34 -23.10 10.72
CA ASP A 19 21.69 -23.26 12.13
C ASP A 19 20.46 -23.07 13.03
N ASP A 20 20.55 -23.55 14.28
CA ASP A 20 19.43 -23.53 15.23
C ASP A 20 19.00 -22.12 15.68
N LYS A 21 19.93 -21.16 15.71
CA LYS A 21 19.62 -19.78 16.07
C LYS A 21 18.81 -19.10 14.97
N LYS A 22 19.23 -19.27 13.71
CA LYS A 22 18.49 -18.82 12.53
C LYS A 22 17.13 -19.49 12.45
N ARG A 23 17.06 -20.81 12.67
CA ARG A 23 15.81 -21.57 12.70
C ARG A 23 14.83 -21.03 13.75
N GLY A 24 15.32 -20.69 14.94
CA GLY A 24 14.50 -20.07 15.99
C GLY A 24 13.97 -18.68 15.60
N ALA A 25 14.81 -17.85 14.99
CA ALA A 25 14.40 -16.53 14.51
C ALA A 25 13.36 -16.63 13.37
N ASP A 26 13.59 -17.51 12.40
CA ASP A 26 12.69 -17.76 11.28
C ASP A 26 11.33 -18.27 11.77
N LEU A 27 11.29 -19.17 12.77
CA LEU A 27 10.04 -19.64 13.37
C LEU A 27 9.25 -18.52 14.04
N ALA A 28 9.92 -17.61 14.76
CA ALA A 28 9.28 -16.47 15.38
C ALA A 28 8.68 -15.51 14.34
N GLU A 29 9.43 -15.21 13.27
CA GLU A 29 8.93 -14.37 12.17
C GLU A 29 7.75 -15.01 11.44
N LEU A 30 7.80 -16.32 11.17
CA LEU A 30 6.70 -17.05 10.55
C LEU A 30 5.44 -17.06 11.42
N ALA A 31 5.58 -17.17 12.75
CA ALA A 31 4.44 -17.11 13.66
C ALA A 31 3.78 -15.73 13.65
N GLU A 32 4.57 -14.66 13.66
CA GLU A 32 4.06 -13.29 13.54
C GLU A 32 3.34 -13.07 12.20
N LEU A 33 3.95 -13.50 11.08
CA LEU A 33 3.34 -13.42 9.75
C LEU A 33 2.01 -14.19 9.66
N GLN A 34 1.94 -15.40 10.25
CA GLN A 34 0.69 -16.17 10.30
C GLN A 34 -0.42 -15.36 10.98
N SER A 35 -0.12 -14.76 12.14
CA SER A 35 -1.07 -13.94 12.89
C SER A 35 -1.53 -12.72 12.09
N GLU A 36 -0.63 -12.02 11.41
CA GLU A 36 -0.97 -10.88 10.55
C GLU A 36 -1.86 -11.27 9.36
N ILE A 37 -1.57 -12.41 8.72
CA ILE A 37 -2.36 -12.93 7.60
C ILE A 37 -3.76 -13.31 8.06
N GLU A 38 -3.90 -13.95 9.22
CA GLU A 38 -5.18 -14.27 9.83
C GLU A 38 -5.97 -13.00 10.18
N ALA A 39 -5.32 -12.01 10.81
CA ALA A 39 -5.94 -10.73 11.12
C ALA A 39 -6.35 -9.95 9.87
N LEU A 40 -5.58 -10.00 8.78
CA LEU A 40 -5.98 -9.42 7.50
C LEU A 40 -7.18 -10.16 6.91
N THR A 41 -7.17 -11.49 6.93
CA THR A 41 -8.27 -12.32 6.42
C THR A 41 -9.56 -12.05 7.19
N GLY A 42 -9.49 -11.98 8.51
CA GLY A 42 -10.63 -11.61 9.37
C GLY A 42 -11.20 -10.23 9.03
N ARG A 43 -10.34 -9.23 8.87
CA ARG A 43 -10.77 -7.87 8.46
C ARG A 43 -11.43 -7.84 7.08
N LEU A 44 -10.95 -8.65 6.14
CA LEU A 44 -11.55 -8.77 4.81
C LEU A 44 -12.94 -9.40 4.88
N ASN A 45 -13.12 -10.44 5.71
CA ASN A 45 -14.42 -11.08 5.89
C ASN A 45 -15.45 -10.12 6.52
N ILE A 46 -15.09 -9.39 7.58
CA ILE A 46 -15.96 -8.38 8.21
C ILE A 46 -16.37 -7.29 7.21
N ARG A 47 -15.46 -6.89 6.31
CA ARG A 47 -15.77 -5.88 5.28
C ARG A 47 -16.82 -6.36 4.29
N THR A 48 -16.86 -7.66 3.99
CA THR A 48 -17.90 -8.25 3.12
C THR A 48 -19.29 -8.06 3.74
N GLU A 49 -19.38 -8.09 5.07
CA GLU A 49 -20.63 -7.91 5.81
C GLU A 49 -21.00 -6.42 6.04
N ASN A 50 -20.00 -5.53 6.10
CA ASN A 50 -20.18 -4.10 6.41
C ASN A 50 -19.61 -3.19 5.31
N VAL A 51 -20.31 -3.10 4.17
CA VAL A 51 -19.84 -2.43 2.95
C VAL A 51 -19.65 -0.91 3.11
N GLN A 52 -20.35 -0.28 4.07
CA GLN A 52 -20.39 1.18 4.23
C GLN A 52 -19.10 1.79 4.83
N LYS A 53 -18.34 1.03 5.63
CA LYS A 53 -17.11 1.54 6.29
C LYS A 53 -15.88 1.27 5.43
N LYS A 54 -15.12 2.30 5.04
CA LYS A 54 -13.89 2.14 4.24
C LYS A 54 -12.71 1.72 5.12
N PHE A 55 -12.28 0.47 5.02
CA PHE A 55 -11.11 -0.04 5.73
C PHE A 55 -9.83 0.13 4.92
N VAL A 56 -9.28 1.34 4.83
CA VAL A 56 -8.10 1.60 3.99
C VAL A 56 -6.81 0.95 4.47
N ASN A 57 -6.73 0.60 5.75
CA ASN A 57 -5.55 -0.05 6.33
C ASN A 57 -5.32 -1.46 5.77
N ILE A 58 -6.31 -2.10 5.13
CA ILE A 58 -6.12 -3.38 4.44
C ILE A 58 -5.09 -3.25 3.29
N LEU A 59 -5.02 -2.09 2.63
CA LEU A 59 -4.07 -1.84 1.55
C LEU A 59 -2.64 -1.76 2.08
N ILE A 60 -2.47 -1.08 3.21
CA ILE A 60 -1.19 -0.97 3.92
C ILE A 60 -0.75 -2.34 4.43
N THR A 61 -1.62 -3.04 5.18
CA THR A 61 -1.26 -4.34 5.77
C THR A 61 -0.96 -5.38 4.69
N SER A 62 -1.78 -5.45 3.63
CA SER A 62 -1.52 -6.39 2.53
C SER A 62 -0.21 -6.08 1.81
N SER A 63 0.13 -4.80 1.63
CA SER A 63 1.42 -4.40 1.07
C SER A 63 2.58 -4.87 1.95
N ASP A 64 2.51 -4.65 3.25
CA ASP A 64 3.59 -4.98 4.18
C ASP A 64 3.80 -6.51 4.25
N ILE A 65 2.71 -7.29 4.35
CA ILE A 65 2.73 -8.76 4.28
C ILE A 65 3.36 -9.22 2.97
N CYS A 66 2.91 -8.73 1.82
CA CYS A 66 3.47 -9.13 0.53
C CYS A 66 4.98 -8.85 0.43
N ARG A 67 5.49 -7.80 1.09
CA ARG A 67 6.92 -7.47 1.07
C ARG A 67 7.72 -8.46 1.92
N ARG A 68 7.24 -8.79 3.12
CA ARG A 68 7.83 -9.80 4.00
C ARG A 68 7.85 -11.20 3.36
N LEU A 69 6.83 -11.51 2.55
CA LEU A 69 6.72 -12.78 1.81
C LEU A 69 7.55 -12.85 0.52
N GLY A 70 8.31 -11.80 0.17
CA GLY A 70 9.04 -11.73 -1.10
C GLY A 70 8.13 -11.73 -2.34
N ALA A 71 6.85 -11.40 -2.19
CA ALA A 71 5.88 -11.48 -3.27
C ALA A 71 5.93 -10.26 -4.20
N GLY A 72 5.62 -10.48 -5.48
CA GLY A 72 5.34 -9.41 -6.43
C GLY A 72 4.11 -8.60 -6.00
N ARG A 73 4.19 -7.27 -6.05
CA ARG A 73 3.11 -6.38 -5.65
C ARG A 73 2.79 -5.38 -6.75
N THR A 74 1.51 -5.25 -7.07
CA THR A 74 0.98 -4.26 -8.01
C THR A 74 -0.13 -3.48 -7.32
N THR A 75 -0.15 -2.17 -7.52
CA THR A 75 -1.23 -1.30 -7.05
C THR A 75 -1.84 -0.62 -8.26
N CYS A 76 -3.14 -0.80 -8.45
CA CYS A 76 -3.89 -0.10 -9.49
C CYS A 76 -5.30 0.23 -9.00
N CYS A 77 -5.80 1.37 -9.45
CA CYS A 77 -7.22 1.70 -9.47
C CYS A 77 -7.75 1.54 -10.92
N LYS A 78 -9.05 1.75 -11.14
CA LYS A 78 -9.70 1.63 -12.46
C LYS A 78 -8.90 2.28 -13.61
N SER A 79 -8.49 3.53 -13.46
CA SER A 79 -7.72 4.27 -14.49
C SER A 79 -6.19 4.25 -14.26
N GLY A 80 -5.70 3.54 -13.24
CA GLY A 80 -4.26 3.43 -12.95
C GLY A 80 -3.57 4.75 -12.60
N LYS A 81 -4.31 5.82 -12.32
CA LYS A 81 -3.81 7.20 -12.29
C LYS A 81 -3.86 7.83 -10.90
N ASP A 82 -4.97 8.48 -10.50
CA ASP A 82 -5.04 9.34 -9.31
C ASP A 82 -4.96 8.55 -7.99
N ARG A 83 -5.91 7.64 -7.74
CA ARG A 83 -5.90 6.79 -6.53
C ARG A 83 -4.69 5.87 -6.48
N THR A 84 -4.21 5.43 -7.65
CA THR A 84 -2.96 4.66 -7.75
C THR A 84 -1.77 5.50 -7.29
N ALA A 85 -1.66 6.76 -7.74
CA ALA A 85 -0.61 7.66 -7.31
C ALA A 85 -0.65 7.91 -5.80
N MET A 86 -1.84 8.12 -5.22
CA MET A 86 -1.98 8.33 -3.77
C MET A 86 -1.44 7.13 -2.96
N SER A 87 -1.74 5.91 -3.41
CA SER A 87 -1.29 4.68 -2.75
C SER A 87 0.19 4.41 -2.94
N VAL A 88 0.69 4.53 -4.17
CA VAL A 88 2.11 4.30 -4.48
C VAL A 88 3.00 5.28 -3.74
N THR A 89 2.67 6.58 -3.77
CA THR A 89 3.46 7.60 -3.05
C THR A 89 3.45 7.40 -1.53
N LEU A 90 2.32 6.97 -0.96
CA LEU A 90 2.25 6.64 0.46
C LEU A 90 3.12 5.43 0.81
N GLU A 91 3.05 4.36 0.03
CA GLU A 91 3.89 3.16 0.22
C GLU A 91 5.38 3.51 0.11
N THR A 92 5.78 4.20 -0.96
CA THR A 92 7.18 4.62 -1.17
C THR A 92 7.68 5.47 -0.01
N SER A 93 6.88 6.43 0.46
CA SER A 93 7.28 7.27 1.58
C SER A 93 7.45 6.48 2.87
N ARG A 94 6.56 5.52 3.16
CA ARG A 94 6.67 4.69 4.37
C ARG A 94 7.95 3.86 4.35
N LEU A 95 8.24 3.22 3.23
CA LEU A 95 9.47 2.43 3.08
C LEU A 95 10.74 3.26 3.26
N LEU A 96 10.75 4.50 2.75
CA LEU A 96 11.87 5.41 2.93
C LEU A 96 12.03 5.88 4.38
N VAL A 97 10.93 6.04 5.12
CA VAL A 97 10.96 6.31 6.56
C VAL A 97 11.50 5.08 7.32
N ASP A 98 10.92 3.91 7.05
CA ASP A 98 11.15 2.69 7.82
C ASP A 98 12.54 2.09 7.59
N HIS A 99 13.01 2.07 6.32
CA HIS A 99 14.28 1.43 5.96
C HIS A 99 15.45 2.41 5.77
N PHE A 100 15.16 3.69 5.53
CA PHE A 100 16.19 4.70 5.25
C PHE A 100 16.14 5.90 6.20
N HIS A 101 15.31 5.83 7.25
CA HIS A 101 15.23 6.82 8.33
C HIS A 101 14.95 8.25 7.85
N VAL A 102 14.19 8.41 6.77
CA VAL A 102 13.72 9.73 6.32
C VAL A 102 12.83 10.34 7.41
N LYS A 103 13.21 11.52 7.92
CA LYS A 103 12.49 12.18 9.02
C LYS A 103 11.14 12.80 8.63
N GLN A 104 11.02 13.28 7.40
CA GLN A 104 9.85 14.05 6.93
C GLN A 104 8.98 13.27 5.94
N GLY A 105 8.54 12.07 6.32
CA GLY A 105 7.74 11.19 5.46
C GLY A 105 6.51 11.87 4.84
N VAL A 106 5.72 12.59 5.63
CA VAL A 106 4.53 13.29 5.10
C VAL A 106 4.90 14.32 4.03
N HIS A 107 5.93 15.13 4.25
CA HIS A 107 6.40 16.11 3.27
C HIS A 107 6.96 15.44 2.03
N LEU A 108 7.71 14.34 2.18
CA LEU A 108 8.21 13.55 1.07
C LEU A 108 7.07 12.97 0.23
N CYS A 109 6.05 12.39 0.87
CA CYS A 109 4.86 11.89 0.20
C CYS A 109 4.15 12.97 -0.61
N ASN A 110 3.97 14.15 -0.01
CA ASN A 110 3.38 15.31 -0.69
C ASN A 110 4.26 15.79 -1.85
N ALA A 111 5.57 15.91 -1.68
CA ALA A 111 6.49 16.28 -2.76
C ALA A 111 6.41 15.32 -3.95
N MET A 112 6.32 14.00 -3.71
CA MET A 112 6.11 13.01 -4.76
C MET A 112 4.75 13.17 -5.46
N ARG A 113 3.69 13.54 -4.73
CA ARG A 113 2.37 13.80 -5.31
C ARG A 113 2.35 15.07 -6.15
N GLU A 114 3.09 16.11 -5.74
CA GLU A 114 3.12 17.38 -6.45
C GLU A 114 4.02 17.38 -7.67
N ARG A 115 5.20 16.78 -7.55
CA ARG A 115 6.32 16.93 -8.49
C ARG A 115 6.92 15.60 -8.96
N GLY A 116 6.45 14.47 -8.43
CA GLY A 116 6.98 13.15 -8.76
C GLY A 116 6.44 12.57 -10.07
N VAL A 117 7.06 11.46 -10.50
CA VAL A 117 6.78 10.79 -11.80
C VAL A 117 5.33 10.39 -12.01
N ARG A 118 4.56 10.18 -10.93
CA ARG A 118 3.13 9.85 -11.02
C ARG A 118 2.29 10.97 -11.63
N ARG A 119 2.81 12.21 -11.68
CA ARG A 119 2.23 13.34 -12.42
C ARG A 119 2.31 13.15 -13.93
N VAL A 120 3.37 12.51 -14.42
CA VAL A 120 3.54 12.20 -15.85
C VAL A 120 2.49 11.19 -16.29
N ASN A 121 2.14 10.21 -15.44
CA ASN A 121 1.00 9.33 -15.70
C ASN A 121 -0.31 10.11 -15.82
N VAL A 122 -0.50 11.17 -15.03
CA VAL A 122 -1.69 12.03 -15.13
C VAL A 122 -1.70 12.75 -16.48
N LEU A 123 -0.60 13.42 -16.82
CA LEU A 123 -0.44 14.12 -18.09
C LEU A 123 -0.70 13.21 -19.29
N ALA A 124 -0.10 12.01 -19.32
CA ALA A 124 -0.20 11.10 -20.44
C ALA A 124 -1.65 10.68 -20.76
N ASN A 125 -2.49 10.40 -19.75
CA ASN A 125 -3.88 9.97 -20.03
C ASN A 125 -4.95 11.09 -19.98
N THR A 126 -4.64 12.32 -19.54
CA THR A 126 -5.66 13.41 -19.51
C THR A 126 -5.24 14.68 -20.24
N GLY A 127 -3.98 14.82 -20.64
CA GLY A 127 -3.42 16.08 -21.15
C GLY A 127 -3.28 17.18 -20.09
N LYS A 128 -3.61 16.89 -18.82
CA LYS A 128 -3.54 17.84 -17.70
C LYS A 128 -2.56 17.35 -16.66
N THR A 129 -2.00 18.27 -15.89
CA THR A 129 -1.01 17.90 -14.87
C THR A 129 -1.63 17.61 -13.50
N LYS A 130 -2.87 18.02 -13.22
CA LYS A 130 -3.51 17.85 -11.90
C LYS A 130 -4.33 16.56 -11.79
N PHE A 131 -4.43 16.01 -10.58
CA PHE A 131 -5.24 14.83 -10.29
C PHE A 131 -6.74 15.15 -10.38
N ALA A 132 -7.52 14.21 -10.93
CA ALA A 132 -8.96 14.33 -11.11
C ALA A 132 -9.74 13.98 -9.82
N PHE A 133 -9.66 14.84 -8.81
CA PHE A 133 -10.46 14.71 -7.59
C PHE A 133 -11.42 15.88 -7.44
N ASN A 134 -12.72 15.58 -7.30
CA ASN A 134 -13.72 16.60 -6.98
C ASN A 134 -13.82 16.85 -5.46
N SER A 135 -14.39 17.99 -5.07
CA SER A 135 -14.50 18.41 -3.66
C SER A 135 -15.24 17.41 -2.78
N PHE A 136 -16.26 16.74 -3.33
CA PHE A 136 -16.99 15.71 -2.61
C PHE A 136 -16.11 14.48 -2.34
N GLN A 137 -15.37 14.00 -3.32
CA GLN A 137 -14.43 12.89 -3.16
C GLN A 137 -13.36 13.21 -2.10
N LEU A 138 -12.77 14.40 -2.14
CA LEU A 138 -11.76 14.83 -1.18
C LEU A 138 -12.26 14.78 0.28
N LYS A 139 -13.55 15.04 0.52
CA LYS A 139 -14.16 14.95 1.87
C LYS A 139 -14.14 13.53 2.45
N TYR A 140 -14.20 12.50 1.60
CA TYR A 140 -14.30 11.09 2.01
C TYR A 140 -13.03 10.26 1.75
N ILE A 141 -11.96 10.90 1.31
CA ILE A 141 -10.63 10.28 1.22
C ILE A 141 -9.95 10.41 2.59
N PRO A 142 -9.34 9.34 3.14
CA PRO A 142 -8.58 9.44 4.38
C PRO A 142 -7.37 10.36 4.23
N ASP A 143 -6.98 11.06 5.30
CA ASP A 143 -5.95 12.10 5.23
C ASP A 143 -4.62 11.62 4.65
N CYS A 144 -4.17 10.40 4.99
CA CYS A 144 -2.94 9.84 4.43
C CYS A 144 -2.99 9.61 2.91
N TYR A 145 -4.18 9.53 2.31
CA TYR A 145 -4.41 9.39 0.87
C TYR A 145 -4.86 10.69 0.20
N LYS A 146 -5.09 11.78 0.94
CA LYS A 146 -5.50 13.04 0.33
C LYS A 146 -4.34 13.66 -0.46
N PRO A 147 -4.57 14.09 -1.72
CA PRO A 147 -3.57 14.84 -2.45
C PRO A 147 -3.40 16.24 -1.81
N PRO A 148 -2.23 16.86 -1.95
CA PRO A 148 -2.07 18.30 -1.72
C PRO A 148 -3.05 19.09 -2.57
N LEU A 149 -3.71 20.10 -1.99
CA LEU A 149 -4.77 20.87 -2.66
C LEU A 149 -4.30 21.54 -3.96
N ALA A 150 -3.04 21.98 -4.01
CA ALA A 150 -2.44 22.57 -5.21
C ALA A 150 -2.44 21.63 -6.42
N CYS A 151 -2.62 20.32 -6.21
CA CYS A 151 -2.49 19.28 -7.23
C CYS A 151 -3.79 18.53 -7.51
N ALA A 152 -4.91 18.89 -6.88
CA ALA A 152 -6.23 18.34 -7.14
C ALA A 152 -7.09 19.34 -7.92
N ASP A 153 -7.89 18.87 -8.88
CA ASP A 153 -8.74 19.73 -9.69
C ASP A 153 -9.99 18.98 -10.17
N SER A 154 -11.17 19.57 -9.92
CA SER A 154 -12.46 19.01 -10.32
C SER A 154 -12.74 19.09 -11.82
N HIS A 155 -11.99 19.91 -12.56
CA HIS A 155 -12.16 20.07 -14.01
C HIS A 155 -11.29 19.12 -14.84
N VAL A 156 -10.54 18.22 -14.21
CA VAL A 156 -9.79 17.16 -14.90
C VAL A 156 -10.72 15.96 -15.08
N SER A 157 -10.76 15.40 -16.28
CA SER A 157 -11.47 14.17 -16.58
C SER A 157 -10.85 12.97 -15.85
N SER A 158 -11.67 12.15 -15.21
CA SER A 158 -11.27 10.91 -14.50
C SER A 158 -10.99 9.74 -15.43
#